data_AF-A0A6G3U917-F1
#
_entry.id   AF-A0A6G3U917-F1
#
_cell.length_a   1.000
_cell.length_b   1.000
_cell.length_c   1.000
_cell.angle_alpha   90.00
_cell.angle_beta   90.00
_cell.angle_gamma   90.00
#
_symmetry.space_group_name_H-M   'P 1'
#
loop_
_entity.id
_entity.type
_entity.pdbx_description
1 polymer ?
#
loop_
_entity_poly.entity_id
_entity_poly.type
_entity_poly.pdbx_seq_one_letter_code
_entity_poly.pdbx_strand_id
1 'polypeptide(L)' 'AAVAAALFVAAARDPAALHPGVVPLVAPTFPLWPAAAVLAGLLPAFVTPAPEDNRKELP' A
#
# COMPACT_ATOMS: atom_id res chain seq x y z
N ALA A 1 -4.54 4.39 -10.53
CA ALA A 1 -4.94 3.20 -11.32
C ALA A 1 -3.88 2.09 -11.33
N ALA A 2 -2.59 2.39 -11.59
CA ALA A 2 -1.53 1.38 -11.69
C ALA A 2 -1.46 0.42 -10.48
N VAL A 3 -1.53 0.95 -9.25
CA VAL A 3 -1.53 0.12 -8.02
C VAL A 3 -2.72 -0.83 -7.97
N ALA A 4 -3.92 -0.33 -8.28
CA ALA A 4 -5.12 -1.16 -8.30
C ALA A 4 -5.02 -2.28 -9.34
N ALA A 5 -4.49 -1.99 -10.54
CA ALA A 5 -4.22 -3.00 -11.56
C ALA A 5 -3.17 -4.02 -11.11
N ALA A 6 -2.09 -3.58 -10.47
CA ALA A 6 -1.06 -4.47 -9.92
C ALA A 6 -1.61 -5.38 -8.81
N LEU A 7 -2.44 -4.84 -7.91
CA LEU A 7 -3.12 -5.63 -6.87
C LEU A 7 -4.11 -6.62 -7.47
N PHE A 8 -4.81 -6.25 -8.54
CA PHE A 8 -5.69 -7.16 -9.27
C PHE A 8 -4.90 -8.33 -9.90
N VAL A 9 -3.75 -8.05 -10.52
CA VAL A 9 -2.86 -9.09 -11.05
C VAL A 9 -2.31 -9.97 -9.94
N ALA A 10 -1.95 -9.40 -8.79
CA ALA A 10 -1.52 -10.17 -7.63
C ALA A 10 -2.63 -11.09 -7.12
N ALA A 11 -3.87 -10.59 -7.01
CA ALA A 11 -5.03 -11.38 -6.63
C ALA A 11 -5.30 -12.55 -7.59
N ALA A 12 -5.08 -12.35 -8.90
CA ALA A 12 -5.28 -13.39 -9.90
C ALA A 12 -4.16 -14.45 -9.90
N ARG A 13 -2.93 -14.08 -9.52
CA ARG A 13 -1.76 -14.96 -9.54
C ARG A 13 -1.56 -15.73 -8.24
N ASP A 14 -1.81 -15.08 -7.11
CA ASP A 14 -1.70 -15.65 -5.78
C ASP A 14 -2.77 -15.02 -4.86
N PRO A 15 -4.00 -15.55 -4.90
CA PRO A 15 -5.09 -15.03 -4.07
C PRO A 15 -4.82 -15.16 -2.56
N ALA A 16 -4.00 -16.13 -2.16
CA ALA A 16 -3.65 -16.38 -0.76
C ALA A 16 -2.74 -15.27 -0.21
N ALA A 17 -1.91 -14.64 -1.05
CA ALA A 17 -1.10 -13.49 -0.68
C ALA A 17 -1.91 -12.26 -0.23
N LEU A 18 -3.20 -12.18 -0.59
CA LEU A 18 -4.12 -11.12 -0.15
C LEU A 18 -5.13 -11.59 0.90
N HIS A 19 -5.14 -12.88 1.26
CA HIS A 19 -5.99 -13.46 2.29
C HIS A 19 -5.15 -14.27 3.28
N PRO A 20 -4.36 -13.59 4.13
CA PRO A 20 -3.52 -14.29 5.11
C PRO A 20 -4.41 -15.04 6.12
N GLY A 21 -4.24 -16.35 6.18
CA GLY A 21 -4.88 -17.19 7.20
C GLY A 21 -4.21 -17.05 8.57
N VAL A 22 -4.97 -17.32 9.64
CA VAL A 22 -4.47 -17.30 11.04
C VAL A 22 -4.06 -18.68 11.56
N VAL A 23 -3.99 -19.68 10.66
CA VAL A 23 -3.63 -21.06 11.00
C VAL A 23 -2.60 -21.58 10.00
N PRO A 24 -1.47 -22.13 10.47
CA PRO A 24 -1.02 -22.22 11.87
C PRO A 24 -0.64 -20.84 12.46
N LEU A 25 -0.45 -20.70 13.79
CA LEU A 25 0.04 -19.46 14.44
C LEU A 25 1.54 -19.17 14.14
N VAL A 26 1.95 -19.39 12.90
CA VAL A 26 3.23 -18.97 12.36
C VAL A 26 2.96 -17.81 11.41
N ALA A 27 3.85 -16.81 11.39
CA ALA A 27 3.68 -15.69 10.49
C ALA A 27 3.67 -16.21 9.04
N PRO A 28 2.62 -15.92 8.25
CA PRO A 28 2.60 -16.27 6.84
C PRO A 28 3.73 -15.54 6.12
N THR A 29 4.21 -16.12 5.02
CA THR A 29 5.27 -15.50 4.21
C THR A 29 4.84 -14.10 3.78
N PHE A 30 5.76 -13.13 3.87
CA PHE A 30 5.46 -11.75 3.56
C PHE A 30 5.25 -11.55 2.04
N PRO A 31 4.11 -10.99 1.61
CA PRO A 31 3.80 -10.86 0.19
C PRO A 31 4.55 -9.66 -0.43
N LEU A 32 5.78 -9.91 -0.90
CA LEU A 32 6.68 -8.90 -1.44
C LEU A 32 6.09 -8.10 -2.62
N TRP A 33 5.38 -8.77 -3.53
CA TRP A 33 4.80 -8.10 -4.71
C TRP A 33 3.70 -7.13 -4.27
N PRO A 34 2.58 -7.55 -3.64
CA PRO A 34 1.56 -6.61 -3.17
C PRO A 34 2.12 -5.46 -2.33
N ALA A 35 3.08 -5.73 -1.45
CA ALA A 35 3.74 -4.70 -0.66
C ALA A 35 4.46 -3.67 -1.54
N ALA A 36 5.23 -4.11 -2.54
CA ALA A 36 5.87 -3.22 -3.49
C ALA A 36 4.86 -2.39 -4.30
N ALA A 37 3.71 -2.96 -4.67
CA ALA A 37 2.64 -2.23 -5.35
C ALA A 37 2.11 -1.06 -4.50
N VAL A 38 1.88 -1.32 -3.21
CA VAL A 38 1.42 -0.30 -2.25
C VAL A 38 2.48 0.78 -2.06
N LEU A 39 3.75 0.39 -1.86
CA LEU A 39 4.86 1.34 -1.71
C LEU A 39 5.01 2.24 -2.94
N ALA A 40 4.90 1.67 -4.15
CA ALA A 40 4.87 2.46 -5.38
C ALA A 40 3.68 3.43 -5.43
N GLY A 41 2.53 3.01 -4.91
CA GLY A 41 1.35 3.86 -4.76
C GLY A 41 1.49 5.02 -3.78
N LEU A 42 2.36 4.87 -2.78
CA LEU A 42 2.64 5.89 -1.77
C LEU A 42 3.67 6.92 -2.23
N LEU A 43 4.37 6.69 -3.35
CA LEU A 43 5.37 7.61 -3.89
C LEU A 43 4.90 9.08 -3.98
N PRO A 44 3.66 9.39 -4.40
CA PRO A 44 3.16 10.76 -4.41
C PRO A 44 3.25 11.46 -3.05
N ALA A 45 3.03 10.75 -1.94
CA ALA A 45 3.11 11.33 -0.60
C ALA A 45 4.52 11.80 -0.22
N PHE A 46 5.56 11.23 -0.83
CA PHE A 46 6.96 11.61 -0.58
C PHE A 46 7.44 12.77 -1.46
N VAL A 47 6.82 12.97 -2.63
CA VAL A 47 7.22 14.03 -3.57
C VAL A 47 6.30 15.26 -3.51
N THR A 48 5.11 15.13 -2.92
CA THR A 48 4.15 16.24 -2.81
C THR A 48 4.68 17.28 -1.82
N PRO A 49 4.69 18.58 -2.19
CA PRO A 49 5.07 19.65 -1.26
C PRO A 49 4.20 19.65 -0.01
N ALA A 50 4.79 20.08 1.12
CA ALA A 50 4.03 20.28 2.34
C ALA A 50 2.92 21.34 2.12
N PRO A 51 1.71 21.14 2.66
CA PRO A 51 0.65 22.16 2.58
C PRO A 51 1.12 23.49 3.18
N GLU A 52 0.69 24.61 2.59
CA GLU A 52 0.93 25.93 3.18
C GLU A 52 0.17 26.05 4.50
N ASP A 53 0.88 26.36 5.59
CA ASP A 53 0.29 26.53 6.92
C ASP A 53 -0.43 27.88 6.99
N ASN A 54 -1.74 27.89 6.67
CA ASN A 54 -2.62 29.06 6.78
C ASN A 54 -2.97 29.43 8.24
N ARG A 55 -2.30 28.84 9.24
CA ARG A 55 -2.57 29.09 10.68
C ARG A 55 -2.00 30.41 11.21
N LYS A 56 -1.56 31.32 10.34
CA LYS A 56 -1.07 32.65 10.74
C LYS A 56 -2.14 33.74 10.86
N GLU A 57 -3.42 33.41 10.69
CA GLU A 57 -4.52 34.38 10.83
C GLU A 57 -5.49 34.04 11.99
N LEU A 58 -4.97 33.49 13.09
CA LEU A 58 -5.70 33.55 14.36
C LEU A 58 -5.35 34.87 15.07
N PRO A 59 -6.34 35.78 15.28
CA PRO A 59 -6.14 37.06 15.97
C PRO A 59 -5.79 36.88 17.46
#